data_AF-X1UCV0-F1
#
_entry.id   AF-X1UCV0-F1
#
_cell.length_a   1.000
_cell.length_b   1.000
_cell.length_c   1.000
_cell.angle_alpha   90.00
_cell.angle_beta   90.00
_cell.angle_gamma   90.00
#
_symmetry.space_group_name_H-M   'P 1'
#
loop_
_entity.id
_entity.type
_entity.pdbx_description
1 polymer ?
#
loop_
_entity_poly.entity_id
_entity_poly.type
_entity_poly.pdbx_seq_one_letter_code
_entity_poly.pdbx_strand_id
1 'polypeptide(L)'
;IKDYLSAFGIGQKKIDDLLEKLYFQNRPSILQTPRYLEMIAELVEKEGVEKLKTISRGELFEKFIYKKINIESEKTNEQNCQEIIKRVLEKLALIMEIYQANQITKDELMEFFDDTKSSLNVIFLNQVPINYFYERSLLKDNIDSIEFENTEFQEYLAAKEILRLGRVEQVIFDLAVVRDLGEIHPSWINTLSFLIESEINILKNVFEYVFLNPQSVHIEENIRLLTKNNVEKLAIEDKKNVFKMVYSYYQNTGHWIDYDVAEKLSFYYDVSLDEYIERH
;
A
#
# COMPACT_ATOMS: atom_id res chain seq x y z
N ILE A 1 18.70 12.84 -0.77
CA ILE A 1 18.31 11.57 -1.45
C ILE A 1 19.05 11.42 -2.78
N LYS A 2 18.80 12.28 -3.79
CA LYS A 2 19.44 12.19 -5.11
C LYS A 2 20.97 12.17 -5.05
N ASP A 3 21.58 13.12 -4.34
CA ASP A 3 23.05 13.19 -4.21
C ASP A 3 23.65 11.94 -3.57
N TYR A 4 22.97 11.38 -2.56
CA TYR A 4 23.40 10.15 -1.91
C TYR A 4 23.38 8.98 -2.90
N LEU A 5 22.26 8.77 -3.60
CA LEU A 5 22.15 7.69 -4.59
C LEU A 5 23.11 7.87 -5.78
N SER A 6 23.37 9.11 -6.20
CA SER A 6 24.36 9.42 -7.23
C SER A 6 25.79 9.04 -6.80
N ALA A 7 26.12 9.12 -5.51
CA ALA A 7 27.42 8.69 -4.99
C ALA A 7 27.63 7.16 -5.11
N PHE A 8 26.56 6.37 -5.23
CA PHE A 8 26.59 4.93 -5.52
C PHE A 8 26.68 4.62 -7.03
N GLY A 9 27.00 5.62 -7.86
CA GLY A 9 27.15 5.44 -9.32
C GLY A 9 25.84 5.30 -10.07
N ILE A 10 24.71 5.68 -9.46
CA ILE A 10 23.39 5.60 -10.08
C ILE A 10 23.14 6.85 -10.93
N GLY A 11 22.84 6.69 -12.21
CA GLY A 11 22.54 7.81 -13.10
C GLY A 11 21.27 8.57 -12.69
N GLN A 12 21.28 9.90 -12.82
CA GLN A 12 20.21 10.80 -12.35
C GLN A 12 18.80 10.41 -12.83
N LYS A 13 18.64 10.11 -14.12
CA LYS A 13 17.36 9.67 -14.70
C LYS A 13 16.83 8.40 -14.04
N LYS A 14 17.72 7.46 -13.70
CA LYS A 14 17.34 6.20 -13.06
C LYS A 14 16.89 6.42 -11.61
N ILE A 15 17.48 7.41 -10.93
CA ILE A 15 17.07 7.83 -9.59
C ILE A 15 15.67 8.45 -9.66
N ASP A 16 15.42 9.32 -10.63
CA ASP A 16 14.13 10.01 -10.77
C ASP A 16 12.99 9.01 -10.98
N ASP A 17 13.15 8.04 -11.89
CA ASP A 17 12.17 6.96 -12.12
C ASP A 17 11.90 6.13 -10.84
N LEU A 18 12.94 5.84 -10.06
CA LEU A 18 12.82 5.06 -8.82
C LEU A 18 12.10 5.85 -7.72
N LEU A 19 12.35 7.15 -7.64
CA LEU A 19 11.71 8.03 -6.68
C LEU A 19 10.23 8.23 -7.00
N GLU A 20 9.89 8.44 -8.27
CA GLU A 20 8.50 8.60 -8.72
C GLU A 20 7.62 7.45 -8.24
N LYS A 21 8.12 6.21 -8.33
CA LYS A 21 7.42 5.01 -7.88
C LYS A 21 7.20 4.95 -6.36
N LEU A 22 8.05 5.60 -5.58
CA LEU A 22 7.93 5.68 -4.12
C LEU A 22 7.09 6.87 -3.66
N TYR A 23 6.68 7.75 -4.56
CA TYR A 23 5.76 8.84 -4.25
C TYR A 23 4.32 8.38 -4.51
N PHE A 24 3.48 8.51 -3.49
CA PHE A 24 2.04 8.35 -3.62
C PHE A 24 1.34 9.51 -2.91
N GLN A 25 0.42 10.18 -3.62
CA GLN A 25 -0.44 11.25 -3.10
C GLN A 25 0.28 12.31 -2.23
N ASN A 26 1.37 12.88 -2.75
CA ASN A 26 2.15 13.96 -2.10
C ASN A 26 2.74 13.61 -0.72
N ARG A 27 2.84 12.32 -0.36
CA ARG A 27 3.42 11.91 0.91
C ARG A 27 4.95 12.05 0.92
N PRO A 28 5.56 12.36 2.09
CA PRO A 28 7.01 12.37 2.21
C PRO A 28 7.57 11.00 1.89
N SER A 29 8.57 10.94 1.01
CA SER A 29 9.19 9.66 0.64
C SER A 29 9.79 8.97 1.86
N ILE A 30 9.54 7.67 2.00
CA ILE A 30 10.18 6.81 3.01
C ILE A 30 11.71 6.90 3.01
N LEU A 31 12.32 7.25 1.87
CA LEU A 31 13.76 7.43 1.74
C LEU A 31 14.32 8.69 2.45
N GLN A 32 13.46 9.52 3.03
CA GLN A 32 13.90 10.57 3.95
C GLN A 32 14.53 9.99 5.22
N THR A 33 14.12 8.79 5.64
CA THR A 33 14.73 8.08 6.75
C THR A 33 16.04 7.43 6.28
N PRO A 34 17.21 7.79 6.87
CA PRO A 34 18.53 7.35 6.38
C PRO A 34 18.67 5.84 6.21
N ARG A 35 18.06 5.06 7.12
CA ARG A 35 18.11 3.60 7.08
C ARG A 35 17.50 3.01 5.81
N TYR A 36 16.36 3.52 5.32
CA TYR A 36 15.77 2.99 4.08
C TYR A 36 16.50 3.50 2.83
N LEU A 37 17.12 4.69 2.92
CA LEU A 37 18.00 5.18 1.88
C LEU A 37 19.25 4.30 1.71
N GLU A 38 19.83 3.82 2.81
CA GLU A 38 20.90 2.81 2.78
C GLU A 38 20.38 1.47 2.22
N MET A 39 19.20 1.02 2.67
CA MET A 39 18.62 -0.24 2.17
C MET A 39 18.37 -0.21 0.66
N ILE A 40 17.87 0.91 0.11
CA ILE A 40 17.63 1.02 -1.33
C ILE A 40 18.94 1.09 -2.10
N ALA A 41 19.98 1.76 -1.58
CA ALA A 41 21.31 1.77 -2.20
C ALA A 41 21.89 0.36 -2.30
N GLU A 42 21.84 -0.42 -1.21
CA GLU A 42 22.26 -1.82 -1.24
C GLU A 42 21.44 -2.69 -2.20
N LEU A 43 20.12 -2.47 -2.28
CA LEU A 43 19.26 -3.19 -3.24
C LEU A 43 19.66 -2.86 -4.68
N VAL A 44 20.00 -1.60 -4.96
CA VAL A 44 20.50 -1.19 -6.28
C VAL A 44 21.83 -1.86 -6.59
N GLU A 45 22.77 -1.91 -5.64
CA GLU A 45 24.05 -2.60 -5.83
C GLU A 45 23.87 -4.10 -6.08
N LYS A 46 22.97 -4.77 -5.35
CA LYS A 46 22.76 -6.22 -5.41
C LYS A 46 21.92 -6.66 -6.61
N GLU A 47 20.84 -5.94 -6.91
CA GLU A 47 19.82 -6.35 -7.87
C GLU A 47 19.84 -5.53 -9.17
N GLY A 48 20.49 -4.36 -9.16
CA GLY A 48 20.50 -3.42 -10.27
C GLY A 48 19.22 -2.58 -10.34
N VAL A 49 19.34 -1.33 -10.81
CA VAL A 49 18.18 -0.43 -10.91
C VAL A 49 17.10 -0.95 -11.83
N GLU A 50 17.46 -1.59 -12.94
CA GLU A 50 16.47 -2.08 -13.93
C GLU A 50 15.51 -3.08 -13.32
N LYS A 51 15.98 -3.95 -12.41
CA LYS A 51 15.11 -4.89 -11.70
C LYS A 51 14.21 -4.19 -10.68
N LEU A 52 14.71 -3.15 -10.01
CA LEU A 52 13.90 -2.39 -9.05
C LEU A 52 12.81 -1.55 -9.74
N LYS A 53 12.99 -1.21 -11.02
CA LYS A 53 11.96 -0.57 -11.84
C LYS A 53 10.79 -1.50 -12.16
N THR A 54 11.04 -2.79 -12.32
CA THR A 54 10.00 -3.76 -12.74
C THR A 54 9.14 -4.26 -11.59
N ILE A 55 9.63 -4.24 -10.35
CA ILE A 55 8.82 -4.62 -9.19
C ILE A 55 7.75 -3.55 -8.91
N SER A 56 6.75 -3.80 -8.08
CA SER A 56 5.75 -2.81 -7.64
C SER A 56 6.27 -1.96 -6.46
N ARG A 57 5.50 -0.96 -6.02
CA ARG A 57 5.83 -0.21 -4.79
C ARG A 57 5.63 -1.13 -3.58
N GLY A 58 4.54 -1.90 -3.56
CA GLY A 58 4.30 -2.91 -2.53
C GLY A 58 5.45 -3.93 -2.38
N GLU A 59 6.01 -4.42 -3.47
CA GLU A 59 7.16 -5.35 -3.43
C GLU A 59 8.44 -4.70 -2.87
N LEU A 60 8.64 -3.40 -3.10
CA LEU A 60 9.76 -2.66 -2.54
C LEU A 60 9.58 -2.43 -1.02
N PHE A 61 8.36 -2.12 -0.61
CA PHE A 61 7.98 -2.02 0.80
C PHE A 61 8.19 -3.35 1.53
N GLU A 62 7.80 -4.46 0.91
CA GLU A 62 8.04 -5.80 1.44
C GLU A 62 9.53 -6.04 1.72
N LYS A 63 10.39 -5.68 0.75
CA LYS A 63 11.85 -5.79 0.89
C LYS A 63 12.37 -4.95 2.06
N PHE A 64 11.89 -3.72 2.24
CA PHE A 64 12.32 -2.87 3.37
C PHE A 64 11.91 -3.45 4.72
N ILE A 65 10.63 -3.80 4.85
CA ILE A 65 10.02 -4.34 6.07
C ILE A 65 10.74 -5.63 6.49
N TYR A 66 10.88 -6.59 5.56
CA TYR A 66 11.45 -7.89 5.89
C TYR A 66 12.96 -7.84 6.08
N LYS A 67 13.68 -7.01 5.33
CA LYS A 67 15.10 -6.78 5.59
C LYS A 67 15.31 -6.20 6.99
N LYS A 68 14.48 -5.24 7.42
CA LYS A 68 14.57 -4.68 8.76
C LYS A 68 14.31 -5.72 9.86
N ILE A 69 13.23 -6.49 9.75
CA ILE A 69 12.90 -7.54 10.72
C ILE A 69 14.04 -8.56 10.81
N ASN A 70 14.63 -8.94 9.68
CA ASN A 70 15.76 -9.87 9.67
C ASN A 70 16.99 -9.29 10.39
N ILE A 71 17.39 -8.05 10.07
CA ILE A 71 18.53 -7.37 10.72
C ILE A 71 18.35 -7.28 12.24
N GLU A 72 17.16 -6.97 12.72
CA GLU A 72 16.94 -6.87 14.17
C GLU A 72 16.93 -8.24 14.85
N SER A 73 16.42 -9.28 14.19
CA SER A 73 16.44 -10.66 14.73
C SER A 73 17.84 -11.28 14.80
N GLU A 74 18.73 -10.91 13.87
CA GLU A 74 20.14 -11.35 13.91
C GLU A 74 20.88 -10.79 15.13
N LYS A 75 20.43 -9.64 15.67
CA LYS A 75 21.06 -9.01 16.85
C LYS A 75 20.67 -9.70 18.17
N THR A 76 19.58 -10.47 18.21
CA THR A 76 19.02 -11.02 19.45
C THR A 76 19.12 -12.53 19.59
N ASN A 77 19.75 -13.25 18.65
CA ASN A 77 19.77 -14.72 18.59
C ASN A 77 18.36 -15.37 18.52
N GLU A 78 17.30 -14.60 18.29
CA GLU A 78 15.91 -15.07 18.21
C GLU A 78 15.54 -15.48 16.77
N GLN A 79 16.34 -16.37 16.17
CA GLN A 79 16.29 -16.69 14.74
C GLN A 79 14.98 -17.32 14.23
N ASN A 80 14.02 -17.64 15.11
CA ASN A 80 12.80 -18.38 14.75
C ASN A 80 11.48 -17.62 14.91
N CYS A 81 11.49 -16.36 15.37
CA CYS A 81 10.25 -15.63 15.65
C CYS A 81 9.82 -14.65 14.53
N GLN A 82 10.64 -14.48 13.48
CA GLN A 82 10.43 -13.50 12.41
C GLN A 82 9.05 -13.63 11.74
N GLU A 83 8.65 -14.84 11.39
CA GLU A 83 7.37 -15.07 10.71
C GLU A 83 6.19 -14.74 11.62
N ILE A 84 6.29 -15.03 12.92
CA ILE A 84 5.24 -14.71 13.88
C ILE A 84 5.14 -13.19 14.05
N ILE A 85 6.27 -12.49 14.17
CA ILE A 85 6.32 -11.03 14.23
C ILE A 85 5.67 -10.42 12.99
N LYS A 86 6.03 -10.89 11.79
CA LYS A 86 5.42 -10.41 10.53
C LYS A 86 3.91 -10.59 10.55
N ARG A 87 3.41 -11.77 10.92
CA ARG A 87 1.97 -12.06 10.96
C ARG A 87 1.24 -11.22 12.01
N VAL A 88 1.85 -10.97 13.18
CA VAL A 88 1.27 -10.11 14.22
C VAL A 88 1.23 -8.65 13.78
N LEU A 89 2.29 -8.16 13.13
CA LEU A 89 2.32 -6.80 12.57
C LEU A 89 1.29 -6.62 11.45
N GLU A 90 1.11 -7.61 10.57
CA GLU A 90 0.07 -7.62 9.53
C GLU A 90 -1.34 -7.52 10.14
N LYS A 91 -1.64 -8.31 11.18
CA LYS A 91 -2.93 -8.23 11.91
C LYS A 91 -3.13 -6.91 12.63
N LEU A 92 -2.11 -6.46 13.36
CA LEU A 92 -2.16 -5.21 14.12
C LEU A 92 -2.41 -4.04 13.18
N ALA A 93 -1.70 -3.99 12.05
CA ALA A 93 -1.89 -2.97 11.03
C ALA A 93 -3.32 -2.93 10.50
N LEU A 94 -3.91 -4.10 10.17
CA LEU A 94 -5.30 -4.14 9.71
C LEU A 94 -6.28 -3.63 10.77
N ILE A 95 -6.09 -4.00 12.04
CA ILE A 95 -6.96 -3.54 13.12
C ILE A 95 -6.85 -2.03 13.30
N MET A 96 -5.62 -1.50 13.29
CA MET A 96 -5.36 -0.07 13.35
C MET A 96 -6.02 0.68 12.17
N GLU A 97 -5.98 0.14 10.95
CA GLU A 97 -6.69 0.69 9.78
C GLU A 97 -8.22 0.68 9.94
N ILE A 98 -8.80 -0.40 10.49
CA ILE A 98 -10.24 -0.49 10.77
C ILE A 98 -10.66 0.59 11.77
N TYR A 99 -9.86 0.83 12.81
CA TYR A 99 -10.09 1.90 13.77
C TYR A 99 -9.68 3.29 13.26
N GLN A 100 -9.13 3.39 12.04
CA GLN A 100 -8.65 4.63 11.44
C GLN A 100 -7.58 5.33 12.31
N ALA A 101 -6.76 4.52 13.00
CA ALA A 101 -5.77 4.97 13.95
C ALA A 101 -4.37 4.65 13.46
N ASN A 102 -3.46 5.63 13.52
CA ASN A 102 -2.03 5.41 13.26
C ASN A 102 -1.22 5.19 14.54
N GLN A 103 -1.87 5.38 15.69
CA GLN A 103 -1.29 5.28 17.01
C GLN A 103 -2.33 4.66 17.95
N ILE A 104 -1.90 3.71 18.77
CA ILE A 104 -2.72 3.11 19.83
C ILE A 104 -1.96 3.15 21.15
N THR A 105 -2.69 3.18 22.25
CA THR A 105 -2.15 3.07 23.61
C THR A 105 -1.59 1.67 23.88
N LYS A 106 -0.73 1.57 24.91
CA LYS A 106 -0.26 0.25 25.37
C LYS A 106 -1.40 -0.63 25.87
N ASP A 107 -2.44 -0.05 26.45
CA ASP A 107 -3.63 -0.77 26.91
C ASP A 107 -4.44 -1.33 25.72
N GLU A 108 -4.71 -0.54 24.68
CA GLU A 108 -5.36 -1.01 23.44
C GLU A 108 -4.56 -2.13 22.75
N LEU A 109 -3.23 -2.07 22.82
CA LEU A 109 -2.39 -3.16 22.32
C LEU A 109 -2.52 -4.42 23.18
N MET A 110 -2.62 -4.30 24.51
CA MET A 110 -2.86 -5.44 25.38
C MET A 110 -4.24 -6.05 25.11
N GLU A 111 -5.26 -5.23 24.88
CA GLU A 111 -6.58 -5.70 24.44
C GLU A 111 -6.51 -6.48 23.11
N PHE A 112 -5.70 -6.01 22.15
CA PHE A 112 -5.44 -6.76 20.91
C PHE A 112 -4.86 -8.15 21.20
N PHE A 113 -3.92 -8.27 22.14
CA PHE A 113 -3.34 -9.56 22.51
C PHE A 113 -4.32 -10.44 23.30
N ASP A 114 -5.14 -9.83 24.15
CA ASP A 114 -6.13 -10.49 25.00
C ASP A 114 -7.36 -10.98 24.24
N ASP A 115 -7.53 -10.64 22.96
CA ASP A 115 -8.56 -11.23 22.10
C ASP A 115 -8.34 -12.75 21.96
N THR A 116 -8.96 -13.48 22.89
CA THR A 116 -8.83 -14.91 23.20
C THR A 116 -9.09 -15.87 22.02
N LYS A 117 -9.54 -15.35 20.87
CA LYS A 117 -9.75 -16.13 19.64
C LYS A 117 -8.48 -16.25 18.78
N SER A 118 -7.43 -15.46 19.03
CA SER A 118 -6.21 -15.49 18.21
C SER A 118 -5.17 -16.46 18.77
N SER A 119 -5.12 -17.69 18.25
CA SER A 119 -4.04 -18.66 18.54
C SER A 119 -2.64 -18.10 18.25
N LEU A 120 -2.54 -17.17 17.29
CA LEU A 120 -1.30 -16.48 16.94
C LEU A 120 -0.80 -15.58 18.08
N ASN A 121 -1.69 -14.86 18.76
CA ASN A 121 -1.30 -13.92 19.83
C ASN A 121 -0.74 -14.68 21.03
N VAL A 122 -1.35 -15.82 21.36
CA VAL A 122 -0.86 -16.72 22.41
C VAL A 122 0.53 -17.28 22.05
N ILE A 123 0.74 -17.73 20.81
CA ILE A 123 2.05 -18.21 20.36
C ILE A 123 3.08 -17.07 20.43
N PHE A 124 2.71 -15.88 19.99
CA PHE A 124 3.56 -14.70 20.00
C PHE A 124 4.02 -14.33 21.40
N LEU A 125 3.12 -14.17 22.36
CA LEU A 125 3.47 -13.81 23.74
C LEU A 125 4.37 -14.84 24.42
N ASN A 126 4.31 -16.11 24.01
CA ASN A 126 5.18 -17.18 24.53
C ASN A 126 6.58 -17.18 23.91
N GLN A 127 6.76 -16.60 22.73
CA GLN A 127 8.00 -16.72 21.95
C GLN A 127 8.75 -15.40 21.75
N VAL A 128 8.05 -14.28 21.88
CA VAL A 128 8.58 -12.94 21.59
C VAL A 128 8.44 -12.08 22.83
N PRO A 129 9.55 -11.64 23.44
CA PRO A 129 9.50 -10.66 24.51
C PRO A 129 8.81 -9.38 24.02
N ILE A 130 7.83 -8.88 24.79
CA ILE A 130 7.07 -7.69 24.43
C ILE A 130 7.98 -6.47 24.19
N ASN A 131 9.01 -6.28 25.02
CA ASN A 131 9.98 -5.19 24.84
C ASN A 131 10.75 -5.29 23.52
N TYR A 132 11.07 -6.51 23.08
CA TYR A 132 11.70 -6.73 21.77
C TYR A 132 10.74 -6.34 20.64
N PHE A 133 9.46 -6.66 20.77
CA PHE A 133 8.45 -6.24 19.81
C PHE A 133 8.32 -4.72 19.70
N TYR A 134 8.46 -3.99 20.81
CA TYR A 134 8.41 -2.52 20.80
C TYR A 134 9.65 -1.87 20.19
N GLU A 135 10.84 -2.33 20.60
CA GLU A 135 12.09 -1.62 20.32
C GLU A 135 12.79 -2.08 19.03
N ARG A 136 12.47 -3.29 18.57
CA ARG A 136 13.25 -4.01 17.55
C ARG A 136 12.39 -4.54 16.39
N SER A 137 11.16 -4.07 16.27
CA SER A 137 10.28 -4.38 15.13
C SER A 137 10.12 -3.16 14.20
N LEU A 138 8.95 -3.02 13.57
CA LEU A 138 8.53 -1.86 12.78
C LEU A 138 7.78 -0.81 13.61
N LEU A 139 7.63 -1.05 14.91
CA LEU A 139 6.93 -0.17 15.83
C LEU A 139 7.88 0.85 16.45
N LYS A 140 7.30 1.94 16.94
CA LYS A 140 7.94 3.00 17.71
C LYS A 140 7.20 3.16 19.02
N ASP A 141 7.91 3.02 20.14
CA ASP A 141 7.40 3.26 21.48
C ASP A 141 7.50 4.75 21.83
N ASN A 142 6.35 5.37 22.08
CA ASN A 142 6.22 6.77 22.50
C ASN A 142 5.83 6.88 23.99
N ILE A 143 6.34 5.96 24.83
CA ILE A 143 6.12 5.84 26.28
C ILE A 143 4.74 5.27 26.60
N ASP A 144 3.66 5.96 26.25
CA ASP A 144 2.28 5.55 26.57
C ASP A 144 1.54 4.96 25.36
N SER A 145 2.12 5.11 24.18
CA SER A 145 1.53 4.68 22.92
C SER A 145 2.55 4.04 21.99
N ILE A 146 2.04 3.28 21.03
CA ILE A 146 2.81 2.68 19.95
C ILE A 146 2.23 3.10 18.60
N GLU A 147 3.11 3.22 17.62
CA GLU A 147 2.76 3.50 16.22
C GLU A 147 3.71 2.74 15.29
N PHE A 148 3.33 2.52 14.04
CA PHE A 148 4.29 2.12 13.03
C PHE A 148 5.26 3.27 12.75
N GLU A 149 6.55 2.95 12.56
CA GLU A 149 7.56 3.95 12.25
C GLU A 149 7.31 4.71 10.93
N ASN A 150 6.46 4.14 10.08
CA ASN A 150 5.96 4.74 8.85
C ASN A 150 4.51 4.28 8.62
N THR A 151 3.58 5.22 8.43
CA THR A 151 2.17 4.92 8.15
C THR A 151 1.98 4.10 6.87
N GLU A 152 2.81 4.28 5.85
CA GLU A 152 2.75 3.45 4.64
C GLU A 152 3.16 1.99 4.90
N PHE A 153 3.91 1.70 5.97
CA PHE A 153 4.13 0.32 6.41
C PHE A 153 2.87 -0.28 7.02
N GLN A 154 2.14 0.49 7.83
CA GLN A 154 0.84 0.07 8.34
C GLN A 154 -0.11 -0.25 7.18
N GLU A 155 -0.30 0.68 6.25
CA GLU A 155 -1.22 0.51 5.12
C GLU A 155 -0.83 -0.68 4.22
N TYR A 156 0.46 -0.87 3.94
CA TYR A 156 0.95 -2.04 3.19
C TYR A 156 0.71 -3.36 3.95
N LEU A 157 0.97 -3.39 5.26
CA LEU A 157 0.78 -4.59 6.08
C LEU A 157 -0.71 -4.94 6.26
N ALA A 158 -1.57 -3.92 6.35
CA ALA A 158 -3.02 -4.10 6.36
C ALA A 158 -3.53 -4.69 5.04
N ALA A 159 -3.05 -4.16 3.90
CA ALA A 159 -3.31 -4.73 2.58
C ALA A 159 -2.90 -6.21 2.53
N LYS A 160 -1.72 -6.53 3.07
CA LYS A 160 -1.23 -7.91 3.12
C LYS A 160 -2.11 -8.84 3.97
N GLU A 161 -2.63 -8.36 5.11
CA GLU A 161 -3.56 -9.17 5.91
C GLU A 161 -4.89 -9.40 5.20
N ILE A 162 -5.43 -8.39 4.49
CA ILE A 162 -6.66 -8.55 3.69
C ILE A 162 -6.50 -9.64 2.63
N LEU A 163 -5.37 -9.66 1.91
CA LEU A 163 -5.08 -10.71 0.93
C LEU A 163 -5.09 -12.12 1.55
N ARG A 164 -4.67 -12.24 2.82
CA ARG A 164 -4.62 -13.51 3.54
C ARG A 164 -5.96 -13.96 4.11
N LEU A 165 -6.82 -13.04 4.51
CA LEU A 165 -8.19 -13.36 4.95
C LEU A 165 -8.99 -14.03 3.82
N GLY A 166 -8.62 -13.75 2.57
CA GLY A 166 -9.37 -14.19 1.40
C GLY A 166 -10.67 -13.41 1.24
N ARG A 167 -11.39 -13.65 0.13
CA ARG A 167 -12.62 -12.91 -0.23
C ARG A 167 -12.40 -11.38 -0.24
N VAL A 168 -11.30 -10.96 -0.87
CA VAL A 168 -10.79 -9.57 -0.86
C VAL A 168 -11.88 -8.54 -1.14
N GLU A 169 -12.72 -8.77 -2.15
CA GLU A 169 -13.83 -7.87 -2.52
C GLU A 169 -14.82 -7.64 -1.38
N GLN A 170 -15.24 -8.73 -0.71
CA GLN A 170 -16.17 -8.64 0.41
C GLN A 170 -15.53 -7.88 1.58
N VAL A 171 -14.25 -8.17 1.87
CA VAL A 171 -13.52 -7.51 2.96
C VAL A 171 -13.37 -6.01 2.70
N ILE A 172 -13.07 -5.60 1.47
CA ILE A 172 -13.01 -4.19 1.08
C ILE A 172 -14.37 -3.52 1.32
N PHE A 173 -15.46 -4.13 0.86
CA PHE A 173 -16.81 -3.59 1.04
C PHE A 173 -17.25 -3.53 2.51
N ASP A 174 -16.82 -4.47 3.34
CA ASP A 174 -17.19 -4.49 4.75
C ASP A 174 -16.37 -3.50 5.60
N LEU A 175 -15.12 -3.22 5.22
CA LEU A 175 -14.19 -2.44 6.05
C LEU A 175 -13.90 -1.02 5.53
N ALA A 176 -13.73 -0.85 4.21
CA ALA A 176 -13.26 0.42 3.63
C ALA A 176 -14.41 1.35 3.22
N VAL A 177 -15.63 0.82 3.15
CA VAL A 177 -16.81 1.48 2.59
C VAL A 177 -17.69 2.05 3.71
N VAL A 178 -17.90 3.37 3.67
CA VAL A 178 -18.88 4.05 4.53
C VAL A 178 -20.26 3.90 3.91
N ARG A 179 -20.99 2.87 4.34
CA ARG A 179 -22.28 2.46 3.74
C ARG A 179 -23.31 3.59 3.64
N ASP A 180 -23.38 4.46 4.63
CA ASP A 180 -24.35 5.57 4.66
C ASP A 180 -24.05 6.65 3.62
N LEU A 181 -22.77 6.82 3.25
CA LEU A 181 -22.33 7.79 2.24
C LEU A 181 -22.18 7.16 0.85
N GLY A 182 -22.06 5.84 0.77
CA GLY A 182 -21.71 5.17 -0.49
C GLY A 182 -20.31 5.56 -0.97
N GLU A 183 -19.39 5.86 -0.04
CA GLU A 183 -18.03 6.33 -0.35
C GLU A 183 -16.97 5.45 0.33
N ILE A 184 -15.77 5.43 -0.25
CA ILE A 184 -14.60 4.80 0.36
C ILE A 184 -14.05 5.79 1.38
N HIS A 185 -13.80 5.33 2.60
CA HIS A 185 -13.21 6.19 3.62
C HIS A 185 -11.76 6.57 3.23
N PRO A 186 -11.37 7.86 3.28
CA PRO A 186 -10.07 8.32 2.75
C PRO A 186 -8.84 7.63 3.35
N SER A 187 -8.91 7.17 4.60
CA SER A 187 -7.80 6.43 5.25
C SER A 187 -7.42 5.16 4.48
N TRP A 188 -8.38 4.54 3.79
CA TRP A 188 -8.17 3.27 3.09
C TRP A 188 -7.52 3.42 1.72
N ILE A 189 -7.41 4.63 1.17
CA ILE A 189 -6.98 4.82 -0.23
C ILE A 189 -5.58 4.26 -0.47
N ASN A 190 -4.61 4.49 0.42
CA ASN A 190 -3.27 3.93 0.22
C ASN A 190 -3.26 2.40 0.43
N THR A 191 -3.99 1.89 1.43
CA THR A 191 -4.17 0.44 1.63
C THR A 191 -4.76 -0.23 0.39
N LEU A 192 -5.80 0.37 -0.22
CA LEU A 192 -6.40 -0.10 -1.47
C LEU A 192 -5.43 -0.03 -2.64
N SER A 193 -4.60 1.01 -2.72
CA SER A 193 -3.59 1.10 -3.78
C SER A 193 -2.57 -0.05 -3.71
N PHE A 194 -2.12 -0.44 -2.51
CA PHE A 194 -1.26 -1.63 -2.33
C PHE A 194 -1.98 -2.94 -2.65
N LEU A 195 -3.27 -3.05 -2.30
CA LEU A 195 -4.11 -4.19 -2.68
C LEU A 195 -4.23 -4.32 -4.20
N ILE A 196 -4.54 -3.23 -4.90
CA ILE A 196 -4.69 -3.19 -6.35
C ILE A 196 -3.36 -3.50 -7.05
N GLU A 197 -2.23 -2.98 -6.55
CA GLU A 197 -0.91 -3.33 -7.06
C GLU A 197 -0.64 -4.84 -6.95
N SER A 198 -1.17 -5.50 -5.92
CA SER A 198 -0.96 -6.93 -5.66
C SER A 198 -1.95 -7.84 -6.41
N GLU A 199 -3.22 -7.43 -6.49
CA GLU A 199 -4.32 -8.16 -7.12
C GLU A 199 -5.15 -7.22 -8.00
N ILE A 200 -4.66 -6.95 -9.22
CA ILE A 200 -5.25 -5.95 -10.13
C ILE A 200 -6.71 -6.22 -10.49
N ASN A 201 -7.17 -7.48 -10.40
CA ASN A 201 -8.51 -7.87 -10.78
C ASN A 201 -9.60 -7.22 -9.89
N ILE A 202 -9.25 -6.77 -8.68
CA ILE A 202 -10.19 -6.07 -7.80
C ILE A 202 -10.49 -4.65 -8.28
N LEU A 203 -9.62 -4.06 -9.11
CA LEU A 203 -9.68 -2.65 -9.49
C LEU A 203 -11.04 -2.27 -10.08
N LYS A 204 -11.57 -3.10 -10.97
CA LYS A 204 -12.84 -2.87 -11.65
C LYS A 204 -13.99 -2.77 -10.65
N ASN A 205 -14.03 -3.67 -9.65
CA ASN A 205 -15.06 -3.68 -8.62
C ASN A 205 -14.92 -2.50 -7.64
N VAL A 206 -13.69 -2.12 -7.30
CA VAL A 206 -13.43 -0.88 -6.54
C VAL A 206 -13.94 0.34 -7.32
N PHE A 207 -13.69 0.40 -8.63
CA PHE A 207 -14.13 1.53 -9.46
C PHE A 207 -15.64 1.56 -9.64
N GLU A 208 -16.29 0.42 -9.84
CA GLU A 208 -17.75 0.33 -9.86
C GLU A 208 -18.35 0.97 -8.60
N TYR A 209 -17.75 0.70 -7.43
CA TYR A 209 -18.17 1.32 -6.18
C TYR A 209 -17.87 2.83 -6.13
N VAL A 210 -16.65 3.26 -6.49
CA VAL A 210 -16.25 4.68 -6.53
C VAL A 210 -17.22 5.51 -7.39
N PHE A 211 -17.65 4.97 -8.53
CA PHE A 211 -18.55 5.66 -9.45
C PHE A 211 -20.05 5.48 -9.14
N LEU A 212 -20.43 4.79 -8.06
CA LEU A 212 -21.80 4.85 -7.53
C LEU A 212 -22.15 6.25 -7.01
N ASN A 213 -21.15 6.97 -6.48
CA ASN A 213 -21.27 8.34 -6.00
C ASN A 213 -20.24 9.25 -6.70
N PRO A 214 -20.45 9.62 -7.98
CA PRO A 214 -19.51 10.43 -8.75
C PRO A 214 -19.44 11.89 -8.27
N GLN A 215 -20.23 12.28 -7.26
CA GLN A 215 -20.21 13.61 -6.65
C GLN A 215 -19.41 13.64 -5.34
N SER A 216 -18.82 12.51 -4.93
CA SER A 216 -17.95 12.45 -3.75
C SER A 216 -16.82 13.48 -3.86
N VAL A 217 -16.54 14.16 -2.75
CA VAL A 217 -15.40 15.10 -2.66
C VAL A 217 -14.04 14.39 -2.82
N HIS A 218 -14.01 13.06 -2.66
CA HIS A 218 -12.81 12.22 -2.78
C HIS A 218 -12.71 11.51 -4.13
N ILE A 219 -13.57 11.83 -5.11
CA ILE A 219 -13.61 11.16 -6.41
C ILE A 219 -12.25 11.22 -7.15
N GLU A 220 -11.59 12.39 -7.15
CA GLU A 220 -10.28 12.57 -7.78
C GLU A 220 -9.18 11.75 -7.07
N GLU A 221 -9.23 11.65 -5.74
CA GLU A 221 -8.29 10.83 -4.96
C GLU A 221 -8.49 9.35 -5.24
N ASN A 222 -9.75 8.92 -5.37
CA ASN A 222 -10.10 7.54 -5.72
C ASN A 222 -9.71 7.19 -7.16
N ILE A 223 -9.86 8.10 -8.13
CA ILE A 223 -9.41 7.89 -9.50
C ILE A 223 -7.88 7.67 -9.56
N ARG A 224 -7.11 8.26 -8.64
CA ARG A 224 -5.66 8.03 -8.54
C ARG A 224 -5.26 6.62 -8.07
N LEU A 225 -6.23 5.77 -7.72
CA LEU A 225 -6.01 4.32 -7.57
C LEU A 225 -5.72 3.62 -8.90
N LEU A 226 -5.96 4.29 -10.05
CA LEU A 226 -5.44 3.84 -11.33
C LEU A 226 -3.94 3.56 -11.21
N THR A 227 -3.48 2.49 -11.85
CA THR A 227 -2.10 2.07 -11.79
C THR A 227 -1.61 1.64 -13.17
N LYS A 228 -0.31 1.80 -13.40
CA LYS A 228 0.36 1.20 -14.57
C LYS A 228 0.85 -0.22 -14.30
N ASN A 229 0.84 -0.65 -13.04
CA ASN A 229 1.37 -1.95 -12.63
C ASN A 229 0.35 -3.07 -12.89
N ASN A 230 0.82 -4.19 -13.43
CA ASN A 230 0.03 -5.41 -13.62
C ASN A 230 -1.22 -5.26 -14.52
N VAL A 231 -1.37 -4.13 -15.23
CA VAL A 231 -2.54 -3.88 -16.10
C VAL A 231 -2.66 -4.94 -17.19
N GLU A 232 -1.55 -5.52 -17.66
CA GLU A 232 -1.53 -6.62 -18.61
C GLU A 232 -2.26 -7.89 -18.11
N LYS A 233 -2.42 -8.06 -16.79
CA LYS A 233 -3.13 -9.19 -16.19
C LYS A 233 -4.64 -9.00 -16.13
N LEU A 234 -5.12 -7.76 -16.30
CA LEU A 234 -6.55 -7.44 -16.28
C LEU A 234 -7.22 -7.88 -17.59
N ALA A 235 -8.42 -8.45 -17.51
CA ALA A 235 -9.19 -8.82 -18.69
C ALA A 235 -9.49 -7.59 -19.57
N ILE A 236 -9.49 -7.79 -20.89
CA ILE A 236 -9.72 -6.70 -21.86
C ILE A 236 -11.05 -5.98 -21.59
N GLU A 237 -12.10 -6.72 -21.21
CA GLU A 237 -13.39 -6.12 -20.90
C GLU A 237 -13.34 -5.25 -19.63
N ASP A 238 -12.63 -5.69 -18.59
CA ASP A 238 -12.46 -4.92 -17.37
C ASP A 238 -11.63 -3.66 -17.59
N LYS A 239 -10.62 -3.71 -18.47
CA LYS A 239 -9.89 -2.51 -18.91
C LYS A 239 -10.82 -1.49 -19.54
N LYS A 240 -11.64 -1.93 -20.50
CA LYS A 240 -12.62 -1.08 -21.18
C LYS A 240 -13.62 -0.47 -20.19
N ASN A 241 -14.08 -1.25 -19.23
CA ASN A 241 -15.02 -0.78 -18.20
C ASN A 241 -14.38 0.31 -17.33
N VAL A 242 -13.18 0.06 -16.81
CA VAL A 242 -12.41 1.05 -16.03
C VAL A 242 -12.18 2.32 -16.86
N PHE A 243 -11.75 2.19 -18.11
CA PHE A 243 -11.54 3.33 -19.01
C PHE A 243 -12.81 4.16 -19.18
N LYS A 244 -13.93 3.52 -19.53
CA LYS A 244 -15.21 4.19 -19.76
C LYS A 244 -15.71 4.91 -18.51
N MET A 245 -15.58 4.30 -17.33
CA MET A 245 -16.02 4.92 -16.07
C MET A 245 -15.27 6.23 -15.81
N VAL A 246 -13.93 6.21 -15.90
CA VAL A 246 -13.09 7.39 -15.66
C VAL A 246 -13.29 8.44 -16.75
N TYR A 247 -13.27 8.04 -18.02
CA TYR A 247 -13.43 8.97 -19.14
C TYR A 247 -14.81 9.64 -19.10
N SER A 248 -15.89 8.87 -18.89
CA SER A 248 -17.25 9.42 -18.75
C SER A 248 -17.32 10.49 -17.68
N TYR A 249 -16.69 10.24 -16.52
CA TYR A 249 -16.71 11.18 -15.41
C TYR A 249 -16.11 12.53 -15.80
N TYR A 250 -14.94 12.56 -16.45
CA TYR A 250 -14.32 13.81 -16.88
C TYR A 250 -15.12 14.51 -17.98
N GLN A 251 -15.68 13.75 -18.94
CA GLN A 251 -16.53 14.36 -19.99
C GLN A 251 -17.82 14.96 -19.42
N ASN A 252 -18.45 14.27 -18.47
CA ASN A 252 -19.70 14.74 -17.86
C ASN A 252 -19.50 15.94 -16.92
N THR A 253 -18.36 16.01 -16.24
CA THR A 253 -18.05 17.11 -15.31
C THR A 253 -17.41 18.31 -16.01
N GLY A 254 -16.83 18.12 -17.20
CA GLY A 254 -16.07 19.16 -17.90
C GLY A 254 -14.74 19.52 -17.22
N HIS A 255 -14.27 18.70 -16.27
CA HIS A 255 -12.98 18.88 -15.62
C HIS A 255 -11.85 18.39 -16.53
N TRP A 256 -10.69 19.05 -16.41
CA TRP A 256 -9.47 18.61 -17.07
C TRP A 256 -8.92 17.34 -16.41
N ILE A 257 -8.50 16.38 -17.23
CA ILE A 257 -7.78 15.20 -16.76
C ILE A 257 -6.34 15.62 -16.41
N ASP A 258 -5.95 15.43 -15.15
CA ASP A 258 -4.56 15.62 -14.71
C ASP A 258 -3.60 14.70 -15.48
N TYR A 259 -2.35 15.15 -15.67
CA TYR A 259 -1.37 14.40 -16.47
C TYR A 259 -1.12 12.98 -15.93
N ASP A 260 -0.97 12.83 -14.60
CA ASP A 260 -0.76 11.52 -13.97
C ASP A 260 -1.96 10.58 -14.20
N VAL A 261 -3.17 11.11 -14.10
CA VAL A 261 -4.41 10.34 -14.35
C VAL A 261 -4.49 9.96 -15.83
N ALA A 262 -4.24 10.90 -16.74
CA ALA A 262 -4.29 10.65 -18.19
C ALA A 262 -3.24 9.61 -18.63
N GLU A 263 -2.02 9.71 -18.10
CA GLU A 263 -0.95 8.74 -18.37
C GLU A 263 -1.38 7.34 -17.91
N LYS A 264 -1.85 7.19 -16.67
CA LYS A 264 -2.31 5.90 -16.14
C LYS A 264 -3.53 5.37 -16.88
N LEU A 265 -4.50 6.22 -17.19
CA LEU A 265 -5.72 5.84 -17.93
C LEU A 265 -5.40 5.29 -19.33
N SER A 266 -4.33 5.77 -19.97
CA SER A 266 -3.90 5.29 -21.29
C SER A 266 -3.59 3.79 -21.33
N PHE A 267 -3.15 3.20 -20.21
CA PHE A 267 -2.89 1.76 -20.12
C PHE A 267 -4.17 0.89 -20.15
N TYR A 268 -5.33 1.50 -19.96
CA TYR A 268 -6.65 0.85 -19.98
C TYR A 268 -7.37 1.02 -21.32
N TYR A 269 -6.82 1.82 -22.24
CA TYR A 269 -7.40 2.03 -23.55
C TYR A 269 -7.27 0.77 -24.44
N ASP A 270 -8.26 0.58 -25.30
CA ASP A 270 -8.30 -0.41 -26.36
C ASP A 270 -8.89 0.23 -27.61
N VAL A 271 -8.39 -0.14 -28.80
CA VAL A 271 -8.78 0.45 -30.09
C VAL A 271 -10.30 0.40 -30.36
N SER A 272 -11.01 -0.56 -29.78
CA SER A 272 -12.47 -0.63 -29.91
C SER A 272 -13.23 0.49 -29.19
N LEU A 273 -12.53 1.33 -28.41
CA LEU A 273 -13.08 2.50 -27.74
C LEU A 273 -13.03 3.77 -28.61
N ASP A 274 -12.48 3.72 -29.82
CA ASP A 274 -12.39 4.90 -30.71
C ASP A 274 -13.77 5.53 -30.97
N GLU A 275 -14.76 4.73 -31.37
CA GLU A 275 -16.13 5.21 -31.57
C GLU A 275 -16.77 5.77 -30.29
N TYR A 276 -16.34 5.30 -29.12
CA TYR A 276 -16.86 5.76 -27.85
C TYR A 276 -16.28 7.14 -27.50
N ILE A 277 -14.97 7.34 -27.73
CA ILE A 277 -14.29 8.62 -27.55
C ILE A 277 -14.83 9.67 -28.53
N GLU A 278 -15.04 9.32 -29.81
CA GLU A 278 -15.56 10.27 -30.81
C GLU A 278 -16.99 10.77 -30.51
N ARG A 279 -17.76 10.03 -29.73
CA ARG A 279 -19.15 10.35 -29.38
C ARG A 279 -19.28 11.19 -28.10
N HIS A 280 -18.19 11.42 -27.36
CA HIS A 280 -18.18 12.11 -26.07
C HIS A 280 -17.14 13.23 -26.10
#